data_AF-A0A1E3P2I0-F1
#
_entry.id   AF-A0A1E3P2I0-F1
#
_cell.length_a   1.000
_cell.length_b   1.000
_cell.length_c   1.000
_cell.angle_alpha   90.00
_cell.angle_beta   90.00
_cell.angle_gamma   90.00
#
_symmetry.space_group_name_H-M   'P 1'
#
loop_
_entity.id
_entity.type
_entity.pdbx_description
1 polymer ?
#
loop_
_entity_poly.entity_id
_entity_poly.type
_entity_poly.pdbx_seq_one_letter_code
_entity_poly.pdbx_strand_id
1 'polypeptide(L)'
;MSLLFKRFQSVKTPQIINFFKLFPKTTHSKILFQIDPKSLRKEYRSLQQQLHPDSNISHDDSIKYDDSKSSLLNKGYSTLKSSLLRSQHILELNGIDLSKDEVSKKYSLKDGELLFEILDIHENLENVNNEQELEPVKLENDERIAKSEAILNDLFNKQDYETAAVETIRLRYWWNIDNAIKNWEPGKPINLTH
;
A
#
# COMPACT_ATOMS: atom_id res chain seq x y z
N MET A 1 26.23 36.48 -33.92
CA MET A 1 25.58 35.26 -34.44
C MET A 1 25.92 34.09 -33.54
N SER A 2 24.95 33.20 -33.34
CA SER A 2 25.01 31.90 -32.64
C SER A 2 24.74 31.90 -31.13
N LEU A 3 23.45 31.84 -30.81
CA LEU A 3 22.91 31.33 -29.54
C LEU A 3 22.83 29.80 -29.64
N LEU A 4 23.64 29.11 -28.83
CA LEU A 4 23.55 27.66 -28.63
C LEU A 4 22.30 27.34 -27.80
N PHE A 5 21.20 27.01 -28.48
CA PHE A 5 20.04 26.39 -27.85
C PHE A 5 20.41 24.97 -27.41
N LYS A 6 20.63 24.79 -26.10
CA LYS A 6 20.63 23.47 -25.47
C LYS A 6 19.22 22.89 -25.63
N ARG A 7 19.14 21.84 -26.43
CA ARG A 7 17.96 21.00 -26.64
C ARG A 7 17.60 20.35 -25.31
N PHE A 8 16.59 20.88 -24.61
CA PHE A 8 15.98 20.20 -23.48
C PHE A 8 15.35 18.90 -24.00
N GLN A 9 15.99 17.77 -23.73
CA GLN A 9 15.35 16.48 -23.86
C GLN A 9 14.26 16.43 -22.77
N SER A 10 13.00 16.47 -23.19
CA SER A 10 11.86 16.19 -22.31
C SER A 10 12.01 14.76 -21.78
N VAL A 11 12.52 14.61 -20.57
CA VAL A 11 12.48 13.34 -19.84
C VAL A 11 11.00 13.00 -19.68
N LYS A 12 10.52 11.97 -20.40
CA LYS A 12 9.18 11.43 -20.19
C LYS A 12 9.16 10.84 -18.77
N THR A 13 8.55 11.54 -17.83
CA THR A 13 8.22 10.97 -16.52
C THR A 13 7.36 9.73 -16.77
N PRO A 14 7.69 8.55 -16.20
CA PRO A 14 6.81 7.39 -16.32
C PRO A 14 5.43 7.76 -15.79
N GLN A 15 4.39 7.56 -16.60
CA GLN A 15 3.02 7.81 -16.16
C GLN A 15 2.62 6.74 -15.14
N ILE A 16 2.41 7.16 -13.90
CA ILE A 16 1.90 6.30 -12.83
C ILE A 16 0.48 5.87 -13.21
N ILE A 17 0.24 4.55 -13.26
CA ILE A 17 -1.07 4.01 -13.64
C ILE A 17 -2.02 4.17 -12.45
N ASN A 18 -3.13 4.86 -12.67
CA ASN A 18 -4.17 4.97 -11.64
C ASN A 18 -4.96 3.65 -11.53
N PHE A 19 -4.57 2.80 -10.57
CA PHE A 19 -5.21 1.51 -10.32
C PHE A 19 -6.69 1.58 -9.91
N PHE A 20 -7.19 2.71 -9.39
CA PHE A 20 -8.61 2.86 -9.07
C PHE A 20 -9.47 2.69 -10.34
N LYS A 21 -8.97 3.14 -11.50
CA LYS A 21 -9.66 3.00 -12.78
C LYS A 21 -9.79 1.55 -13.26
N LEU A 22 -9.03 0.60 -12.70
CA LEU A 22 -9.15 -0.82 -13.02
C LEU A 22 -10.38 -1.47 -12.38
N PHE A 23 -10.95 -0.85 -11.33
CA PHE A 23 -12.08 -1.39 -10.57
C PHE A 23 -13.23 -0.36 -10.51
N PRO A 24 -13.84 -0.01 -11.66
CA PRO A 24 -14.82 1.06 -11.74
C PRO A 24 -16.12 0.78 -10.98
N LYS A 25 -16.52 -0.48 -10.76
CA LYS A 25 -17.75 -0.80 -9.99
C LYS A 25 -17.54 -0.57 -8.50
N THR A 26 -16.35 -0.85 -7.99
CA THR A 26 -16.02 -0.69 -6.57
C THR A 26 -15.62 0.74 -6.24
N THR A 27 -14.74 1.33 -7.05
CA THR A 27 -14.15 2.65 -6.76
C THR A 27 -14.90 3.80 -7.42
N HIS A 28 -15.80 3.51 -8.36
CA HIS A 28 -16.43 4.52 -9.22
C HIS A 28 -15.39 5.36 -10.00
N SER A 29 -14.21 4.79 -10.25
CA SER A 29 -13.05 5.45 -10.86
C SER A 29 -12.55 6.68 -10.08
N LYS A 30 -12.89 6.76 -8.79
CA LYS A 30 -12.45 7.81 -7.88
C LYS A 30 -11.29 7.30 -7.02
N ILE A 31 -10.40 8.21 -6.64
CA ILE A 31 -9.30 7.94 -5.71
C ILE A 31 -9.90 8.04 -4.30
N LEU A 32 -9.99 6.91 -3.60
CA LEU A 32 -10.55 6.81 -2.24
C LEU A 32 -9.58 6.04 -1.36
N PHE A 33 -9.44 6.42 -0.10
CA PHE A 33 -8.72 5.56 0.84
C PHE A 33 -9.60 4.41 1.31
N GLN A 34 -10.83 4.67 1.75
CA GLN A 34 -11.73 3.60 2.20
C GLN A 34 -12.32 2.83 1.01
N ILE A 35 -12.04 1.52 0.96
CA ILE A 35 -12.56 0.58 -0.05
C ILE A 35 -13.14 -0.63 0.67
N ASP A 36 -14.33 -1.08 0.28
CA ASP A 36 -14.86 -2.35 0.74
C ASP A 36 -14.07 -3.52 0.12
N PRO A 37 -13.33 -4.31 0.92
CA PRO A 37 -12.53 -5.42 0.41
C PRO A 37 -13.38 -6.54 -0.21
N LYS A 38 -14.64 -6.70 0.21
CA LYS A 38 -15.54 -7.71 -0.35
C LYS A 38 -15.94 -7.35 -1.78
N SER A 39 -16.37 -6.11 -1.99
CA SER A 39 -16.68 -5.57 -3.32
C SER A 39 -15.48 -5.61 -4.25
N LEU A 40 -14.30 -5.16 -3.78
CA LEU A 40 -13.07 -5.18 -4.57
C LEU A 40 -12.70 -6.61 -5.01
N ARG A 41 -12.76 -7.58 -4.09
CA ARG A 41 -12.47 -8.99 -4.41
C ARG A 41 -13.47 -9.58 -5.41
N LYS A 42 -14.75 -9.21 -5.31
CA LYS A 42 -15.80 -9.67 -6.23
C LYS A 42 -15.56 -9.14 -7.64
N GLU A 43 -15.27 -7.85 -7.77
CA GLU A 43 -14.96 -7.24 -9.06
C GLU A 43 -13.67 -7.79 -9.67
N TYR A 44 -12.61 -7.91 -8.87
CA TYR A 44 -11.34 -8.53 -9.29
C TYR A 44 -11.57 -9.92 -9.89
N ARG A 45 -12.30 -10.81 -9.21
CA ARG A 45 -12.59 -12.15 -9.74
C ARG A 45 -13.37 -12.12 -11.05
N SER A 46 -14.35 -11.22 -11.17
CA SER A 46 -15.12 -11.07 -12.40
C SER A 46 -14.26 -10.59 -13.57
N LEU A 47 -13.35 -9.63 -13.33
CA LEU A 47 -12.44 -9.11 -14.35
C LEU A 47 -11.38 -10.16 -14.74
N GLN A 48 -10.84 -10.87 -13.74
CA GLN A 48 -9.87 -11.93 -13.95
C GLN A 48 -10.46 -13.05 -14.83
N GLN A 49 -11.71 -13.46 -14.58
CA GLN A 49 -12.43 -14.41 -15.43
C GLN A 49 -12.53 -13.92 -16.88
N GLN A 50 -12.94 -12.68 -17.12
CA GLN A 50 -13.04 -12.13 -18.49
C GLN A 50 -11.72 -12.14 -19.26
N LEU A 51 -10.58 -12.11 -18.55
CA LEU A 51 -9.26 -12.16 -19.14
C LEU A 51 -8.76 -13.59 -19.37
N HIS A 52 -9.30 -14.62 -18.70
CA HIS A 52 -8.85 -16.01 -18.84
C HIS A 52 -9.33 -16.65 -20.16
N PRO A 53 -8.49 -17.46 -20.82
CA PRO A 53 -8.81 -18.10 -22.09
C PRO A 53 -9.98 -19.10 -21.98
N ASP A 54 -10.14 -19.77 -20.84
CA ASP A 54 -11.24 -20.72 -20.57
C ASP A 54 -12.62 -20.07 -20.49
N SER A 55 -12.71 -18.75 -20.31
CA SER A 55 -13.97 -18.02 -20.31
C SER A 55 -14.53 -17.80 -21.72
N ASN A 56 -13.65 -17.96 -22.72
CA ASN A 56 -13.97 -17.84 -24.14
C ASN A 56 -13.68 -19.19 -24.82
N ILE A 57 -14.44 -20.24 -24.46
CA ILE A 57 -14.56 -21.44 -25.29
C ILE A 57 -15.39 -21.08 -26.55
N SER A 58 -14.84 -20.18 -27.37
CA SER A 58 -15.16 -20.08 -28.79
C SER A 58 -13.94 -20.67 -29.50
N HIS A 59 -14.19 -21.56 -30.45
CA HIS A 59 -13.17 -22.34 -31.18
C HIS A 59 -12.33 -21.47 -32.15
N ASP A 60 -12.01 -20.23 -31.77
CA ASP A 60 -11.23 -19.31 -32.57
C ASP A 60 -9.87 -19.08 -31.89
N ASP A 61 -8.81 -19.60 -32.51
CA ASP A 61 -7.40 -19.48 -32.07
C ASP A 61 -6.89 -18.02 -31.98
N SER A 62 -7.77 -17.04 -32.20
CA SER A 62 -7.48 -15.61 -32.21
C SER A 62 -7.58 -14.93 -30.82
N ILE A 63 -8.24 -15.55 -29.83
CA ILE A 63 -8.38 -14.96 -28.49
C ILE A 63 -7.17 -15.33 -27.62
N LYS A 64 -6.06 -14.63 -27.87
CA LYS A 64 -4.85 -14.75 -27.05
C LYS A 64 -5.09 -14.15 -25.66
N TYR A 65 -4.81 -14.93 -24.63
CA TYR A 65 -4.65 -14.44 -23.27
C TYR A 65 -3.69 -13.25 -23.24
N ASP A 66 -4.10 -12.15 -22.61
CA ASP A 66 -3.26 -10.96 -22.46
C ASP A 66 -2.60 -10.97 -21.08
N ASP A 67 -1.44 -11.63 -21.01
CA ASP A 67 -0.58 -11.71 -19.83
C ASP A 67 -0.32 -10.34 -19.19
N SER A 68 -0.19 -9.30 -20.01
CA SER A 68 0.11 -7.94 -19.57
C SER A 68 -1.07 -7.33 -18.81
N LYS A 69 -2.30 -7.53 -19.30
CA LYS A 69 -3.53 -7.04 -18.64
C LYS A 69 -3.80 -7.78 -17.34
N SER A 70 -3.60 -9.09 -17.32
CA SER A 70 -3.77 -9.90 -16.10
C SER A 70 -2.76 -9.50 -15.02
N SER A 71 -1.49 -9.32 -15.39
CA SER A 71 -0.45 -8.84 -14.48
C SER A 71 -0.77 -7.46 -13.90
N LEU A 72 -1.25 -6.54 -14.74
CA LEU A 72 -1.67 -5.21 -14.30
C LEU A 72 -2.86 -5.26 -13.34
N LEU A 73 -3.85 -6.10 -13.63
CA LEU A 73 -5.03 -6.29 -12.77
C LEU A 73 -4.64 -6.87 -11.40
N ASN A 74 -3.73 -7.85 -11.38
CA ASN A 74 -3.19 -8.42 -10.15
C ASN A 74 -2.46 -7.37 -9.30
N LYS A 75 -1.59 -6.57 -9.93
CA LYS A 75 -0.88 -5.48 -9.25
C LYS A 75 -1.86 -4.43 -8.71
N GLY A 76 -2.86 -4.04 -9.50
CA GLY A 76 -3.89 -3.11 -9.06
C GLY A 76 -4.69 -3.66 -7.87
N TYR A 77 -5.09 -4.93 -7.92
CA TYR A 77 -5.84 -5.56 -6.84
C TYR A 77 -5.01 -5.67 -5.56
N SER A 78 -3.77 -6.15 -5.62
CA SER A 78 -2.91 -6.27 -4.43
C SER A 78 -2.64 -4.91 -3.79
N THR A 79 -2.36 -3.90 -4.62
CA THR A 79 -2.14 -2.52 -4.18
C THR A 79 -3.38 -1.94 -3.51
N LEU A 80 -4.54 -2.02 -4.16
CA LEU A 80 -5.77 -1.47 -3.58
C LEU A 80 -6.33 -2.30 -2.44
N LYS A 81 -5.94 -3.57 -2.27
CA LYS A 81 -6.41 -4.40 -1.15
C LYS A 81 -5.71 -4.04 0.17
N SER A 82 -4.40 -3.80 0.14
CA SER A 82 -3.64 -3.40 1.33
C SER A 82 -3.83 -1.90 1.61
N SER A 83 -4.21 -1.53 2.84
CA SER A 83 -4.35 -0.13 3.24
C SER A 83 -3.03 0.64 3.12
N LEU A 84 -1.91 0.02 3.52
CA LEU A 84 -0.57 0.59 3.37
C LEU A 84 -0.22 0.86 1.90
N LEU A 85 -0.32 -0.16 1.03
CA LEU A 85 0.01 0.01 -0.39
C LEU A 85 -0.96 0.99 -1.08
N ARG A 86 -2.23 0.96 -0.71
CA ARG A 86 -3.24 1.91 -1.20
C ARG A 86 -2.88 3.34 -0.80
N SER A 87 -2.46 3.56 0.45
CA SER A 87 -2.02 4.88 0.93
C SER A 87 -0.82 5.39 0.12
N GLN A 88 0.21 4.56 -0.03
CA GLN A 88 1.40 4.86 -0.82
C GLN A 88 1.03 5.19 -2.27
N HIS A 89 0.12 4.42 -2.88
CA HIS A 89 -0.33 4.64 -4.25
C HIS A 89 -1.10 5.96 -4.41
N ILE A 90 -1.95 6.32 -3.45
CA ILE A 90 -2.65 7.63 -3.46
C ILE A 90 -1.62 8.77 -3.39
N LEU A 91 -0.61 8.66 -2.52
CA LEU A 91 0.46 9.64 -2.41
C LEU A 91 1.31 9.72 -3.70
N GLU A 92 1.64 8.58 -4.29
CA GLU A 92 2.40 8.50 -5.54
C GLU A 92 1.67 9.22 -6.68
N LEU A 93 0.37 8.99 -6.82
CA LEU A 93 -0.50 9.70 -7.77
C LEU A 93 -0.53 11.23 -7.56
N ASN A 94 -0.19 11.70 -6.36
CA ASN A 94 -0.10 13.12 -5.99
C ASN A 94 1.36 13.61 -5.90
N GLY A 95 2.33 12.86 -6.43
CA GLY A 95 3.72 13.27 -6.54
C GLY A 95 4.59 12.98 -5.31
N ILE A 96 4.06 12.31 -4.29
CA ILE A 96 4.81 11.88 -3.10
C ILE A 96 5.09 10.39 -3.19
N ASP A 97 6.29 10.05 -3.68
CA ASP A 97 6.73 8.66 -3.80
C ASP A 97 7.53 8.22 -2.57
N LEU A 98 6.84 7.57 -1.63
CA LEU A 98 7.45 7.06 -0.39
C LEU A 98 8.30 5.80 -0.57
N SER A 99 8.45 5.28 -1.80
CA SER A 99 9.42 4.22 -2.10
C SER A 99 10.85 4.75 -2.27
N LYS A 100 11.00 6.07 -2.47
CA LYS A 100 12.30 6.74 -2.53
C LYS A 100 12.78 7.07 -1.13
N ASP A 101 13.96 6.56 -0.78
CA ASP A 101 14.57 6.74 0.55
C ASP A 101 14.65 8.21 0.98
N GLU A 102 15.05 9.11 0.08
CA GLU A 102 15.15 10.55 0.38
C GLU A 102 13.80 11.15 0.76
N VAL A 103 12.74 10.76 0.05
CA VAL A 103 11.36 11.22 0.31
C VAL A 103 10.86 10.61 1.62
N SER A 104 11.05 9.30 1.82
CA SER A 104 10.66 8.62 3.05
C SER A 104 11.34 9.24 4.29
N LYS A 105 12.65 9.52 4.21
CA LYS A 105 13.41 10.19 5.29
C LYS A 105 12.88 11.59 5.58
N LYS A 106 12.56 12.40 4.55
CA LYS A 106 11.97 13.74 4.73
C LYS A 106 10.73 13.71 5.63
N TYR A 107 9.84 12.74 5.43
CA TYR A 107 8.59 12.65 6.20
C TYR A 107 8.77 11.96 7.55
N SER A 108 9.61 10.94 7.64
CA SER A 108 9.91 10.25 8.90
C SER A 108 10.48 11.20 9.97
N LEU A 109 11.33 12.16 9.56
CA LEU A 109 11.89 13.16 10.49
C LEU A 109 10.86 14.15 11.06
N LYS A 110 9.65 14.20 10.50
CA LYS A 110 8.58 15.09 11.01
C LYS A 110 7.84 14.50 12.22
N ASP A 111 8.12 13.25 12.57
CA ASP A 111 7.42 12.52 13.61
C ASP A 111 8.36 12.12 14.75
N GLY A 112 8.51 13.03 15.71
CA GLY A 112 9.44 12.85 16.83
C GLY A 112 8.99 11.79 17.85
N GLU A 113 7.70 11.46 17.88
CA GLU A 113 7.13 10.51 18.87
C GLU A 113 7.17 9.07 18.37
N LEU A 114 7.06 8.87 17.05
CA LEU A 114 7.01 7.54 16.44
C LEU A 114 8.18 6.63 16.82
N LEU A 115 9.40 7.17 16.94
CA LEU A 115 10.55 6.36 17.33
C LEU A 115 10.39 5.76 18.73
N PHE A 116 9.86 6.53 19.68
CA PHE A 116 9.60 6.03 21.03
C PHE A 116 8.51 4.96 21.03
N GLU A 117 7.41 5.19 20.31
CA GLU A 117 6.33 4.21 20.18
C GLU A 117 6.84 2.87 19.58
N ILE A 118 7.73 2.94 18.57
CA ILE A 118 8.35 1.75 17.97
C ILE A 118 9.23 1.04 18.99
N LEU A 119 10.11 1.76 19.69
CA LEU A 119 11.02 1.16 20.68
C LEU A 119 10.26 0.46 21.81
N ASP A 120 9.19 1.07 22.31
CA ASP A 120 8.35 0.47 23.35
C ASP A 120 7.71 -0.84 22.88
N ILE A 121 7.25 -0.91 21.63
CA ILE A 121 6.67 -2.14 21.06
C ILE A 121 7.74 -3.20 20.84
N HIS A 122 8.94 -2.81 20.38
CA HIS A 122 10.07 -3.72 20.27
C HIS A 122 10.39 -4.38 21.62
N GLU A 123 10.49 -3.59 22.69
CA GLU A 123 10.72 -4.09 24.04
C GLU A 123 9.58 -5.02 24.50
N ASN A 124 8.32 -4.64 24.28
CA ASN A 124 7.18 -5.48 24.61
C ASN A 124 7.25 -6.83 23.88
N LEU A 125 7.58 -6.83 22.59
CA LEU A 125 7.71 -8.04 21.78
C LEU A 125 8.87 -8.94 22.22
N GLU A 126 10.02 -8.38 22.59
CA GLU A 126 11.17 -9.15 23.09
C GLU A 126 10.86 -9.87 24.41
N ASN A 127 9.94 -9.33 25.20
CA ASN A 127 9.52 -9.92 26.48
C ASN A 127 8.45 -11.01 26.34
N VAL A 128 7.90 -11.24 25.14
CA VAL A 128 6.87 -12.27 24.89
C VAL A 128 7.51 -13.66 24.83
N ASN A 129 7.06 -14.56 25.72
CA ASN A 129 7.58 -15.94 25.80
C ASN A 129 6.60 -16.99 25.26
N ASN A 130 5.32 -16.65 25.14
CA ASN A 130 4.26 -17.56 24.74
C ASN A 130 3.13 -16.80 24.01
N GLU A 131 2.25 -17.53 23.35
CA GLU A 131 1.17 -16.95 22.55
C GLU A 131 0.15 -16.15 23.39
N GLN A 132 -0.02 -16.47 24.68
CA GLN A 132 -0.93 -15.75 25.57
C GLN A 132 -0.41 -14.33 25.88
N GLU A 133 0.91 -14.17 25.97
CA GLU A 133 1.59 -12.87 26.09
C GLU A 133 1.63 -12.10 24.76
N LEU A 134 1.53 -12.78 23.62
CA LEU A 134 1.52 -12.15 22.28
C LEU A 134 0.19 -11.48 21.94
N GLU A 135 -0.93 -12.10 22.34
CA GLU A 135 -2.28 -11.59 22.02
C GLU A 135 -2.54 -10.13 22.44
N PRO A 136 -2.15 -9.63 23.63
CA PRO A 136 -2.34 -8.21 23.95
C PRO A 136 -1.53 -7.29 23.03
N VAL A 137 -0.30 -7.66 22.65
CA VAL A 137 0.54 -6.87 21.72
C VAL A 137 -0.09 -6.80 20.34
N LYS A 138 -0.65 -7.92 19.89
CA LYS A 138 -1.40 -8.01 18.63
C LYS A 138 -2.64 -7.13 18.63
N LEU A 139 -3.44 -7.19 19.69
CA LEU A 139 -4.65 -6.37 19.82
C LEU A 139 -4.30 -4.87 19.80
N GLU A 140 -3.27 -4.47 20.54
CA GLU A 140 -2.83 -3.08 20.57
C GLU A 140 -2.31 -2.60 19.20
N ASN A 141 -1.60 -3.46 18.47
CA ASN A 141 -1.16 -3.13 17.11
C ASN A 141 -2.32 -3.06 16.11
N ASP A 142 -3.33 -3.94 16.22
CA ASP A 142 -4.56 -3.86 15.43
C ASP A 142 -5.30 -2.53 15.66
N GLU A 143 -5.35 -2.04 16.91
CA GLU A 143 -5.90 -0.73 17.25
C GLU A 143 -5.09 0.43 16.64
N ARG A 144 -3.76 0.36 16.66
CA ARG A 144 -2.88 1.35 16.00
C ARG A 144 -3.10 1.40 14.50
N ILE A 145 -3.22 0.24 13.84
CA ILE A 145 -3.54 0.14 12.41
C ILE A 145 -4.90 0.79 12.15
N ALA A 146 -5.94 0.41 12.89
CA ALA A 146 -7.29 0.94 12.69
C ALA A 146 -7.35 2.47 12.90
N LYS A 147 -6.65 2.98 13.91
CA LYS A 147 -6.53 4.42 14.17
C LYS A 147 -5.82 5.13 13.01
N SER A 148 -4.71 4.58 12.53
CA SER A 148 -3.95 5.16 11.41
C SER A 148 -4.77 5.17 10.12
N GLU A 149 -5.52 4.10 9.85
CA GLU A 149 -6.44 4.02 8.71
C GLU A 149 -7.56 5.08 8.80
N ALA A 150 -8.12 5.31 9.99
CA ALA A 150 -9.13 6.35 10.19
C ALA A 150 -8.57 7.76 9.96
N ILE A 151 -7.36 8.04 10.47
CA ILE A 151 -6.64 9.31 10.25
C ILE A 151 -6.36 9.51 8.76
N LEU A 152 -5.79 8.50 8.08
CA LEU A 152 -5.51 8.56 6.64
C LEU A 152 -6.77 8.83 5.82
N ASN A 153 -7.90 8.20 6.17
CA ASN A 153 -9.16 8.44 5.47
C ASN A 153 -9.58 9.92 5.54
N ASP A 154 -9.51 10.53 6.72
CA ASP A 154 -9.82 11.95 6.92
C ASP A 154 -8.84 12.87 6.18
N LEU A 155 -7.53 12.60 6.28
CA LEU A 155 -6.48 13.38 5.61
C LEU A 155 -6.64 13.34 4.08
N PHE A 156 -6.91 12.17 3.51
CA PHE A 156 -7.12 12.05 2.06
C PHE A 156 -8.41 12.72 1.59
N ASN A 157 -9.49 12.70 2.40
CA ASN A 157 -10.71 13.46 2.10
C ASN A 157 -10.46 14.97 2.11
N LYS A 158 -9.57 15.44 2.98
CA LYS A 158 -9.12 16.84 3.06
C LYS A 158 -8.02 17.21 2.07
N GLN A 159 -7.49 16.23 1.32
CA GLN A 159 -6.36 16.39 0.41
C GLN A 159 -5.06 16.87 1.11
N ASP A 160 -4.90 16.56 2.41
CA ASP A 160 -3.67 16.85 3.14
C ASP A 160 -2.64 15.73 2.94
N TYR A 161 -1.98 15.76 1.79
CA TYR A 161 -1.03 14.72 1.38
C TYR A 161 0.29 14.75 2.15
N GLU A 162 0.72 15.92 2.65
CA GLU A 162 1.98 16.02 3.40
C GLU A 162 1.82 15.39 4.79
N THR A 163 0.69 15.60 5.47
CA THR A 163 0.40 14.93 6.75
C THR A 163 0.08 13.45 6.52
N ALA A 164 -0.66 13.11 5.45
CA ALA A 164 -0.95 11.71 5.11
C ALA A 164 0.34 10.92 4.81
N ALA A 165 1.38 11.56 4.28
CA ALA A 165 2.68 10.93 4.07
C ALA A 165 3.36 10.54 5.38
N VAL A 166 3.27 11.38 6.42
CA VAL A 166 3.77 11.05 7.77
C VAL A 166 2.98 9.89 8.36
N GLU A 167 1.64 9.96 8.32
CA GLU A 167 0.78 8.89 8.84
C GLU A 167 0.96 7.57 8.07
N THR A 168 1.24 7.62 6.77
CA THR A 168 1.53 6.42 5.97
C THR A 168 2.84 5.75 6.40
N ILE A 169 3.80 6.53 6.90
CA ILE A 169 5.04 5.99 7.49
C ILE A 169 4.71 5.31 8.83
N ARG A 170 3.89 5.92 9.70
CA ARG A 170 3.40 5.26 10.93
C ARG A 170 2.74 3.91 10.61
N LEU A 171 1.78 3.92 9.67
CA LEU A 171 1.08 2.72 9.24
C LEU A 171 2.04 1.63 8.72
N ARG A 172 3.14 2.01 8.06
CA ARG A 172 4.16 1.06 7.60
C ARG A 172 4.81 0.32 8.78
N TYR A 173 5.15 1.03 9.84
CA TYR A 173 5.74 0.41 11.03
C TYR A 173 4.76 -0.53 11.72
N TRP A 174 3.49 -0.14 11.86
CA TRP A 174 2.45 -1.04 12.40
C TRP A 174 2.25 -2.29 11.55
N TRP A 175 2.36 -2.17 10.23
CA TRP A 175 2.32 -3.30 9.30
C TRP A 175 3.55 -4.22 9.44
N ASN A 176 4.73 -3.65 9.68
CA ASN A 176 5.94 -4.42 9.93
C ASN A 176 5.86 -5.19 11.26
N ILE A 177 5.31 -4.55 12.30
CA ILE A 177 5.02 -5.19 13.59
C ILE A 177 3.98 -6.31 13.42
N ASP A 178 2.88 -6.07 12.71
CA ASP A 178 1.85 -7.08 12.42
C ASP A 178 2.45 -8.31 11.70
N ASN A 179 3.34 -8.07 10.73
CA ASN A 179 4.07 -9.15 10.08
C ASN A 179 5.02 -9.89 11.03
N ALA A 180 5.71 -9.19 11.93
CA ALA A 180 6.58 -9.82 12.91
C ALA A 180 5.77 -10.68 13.89
N ILE A 181 4.62 -10.19 14.36
CA ILE A 181 3.69 -10.93 15.22
C ILE A 181 3.18 -12.20 14.51
N LYS A 182 2.79 -12.11 13.24
CA LYS A 182 2.31 -13.25 12.44
C LYS A 182 3.36 -14.33 12.23
N ASN A 183 4.63 -13.94 12.18
CA ASN A 183 5.76 -14.84 12.00
C ASN A 183 6.48 -15.16 13.33
N TRP A 184 5.91 -14.76 14.46
CA TRP A 184 6.49 -14.99 15.77
C TRP A 184 6.47 -16.49 16.10
N GLU A 185 7.56 -16.97 16.71
CA GLU A 185 7.67 -18.34 17.18
C GLU A 185 8.39 -18.37 18.54
N PRO A 186 7.96 -19.22 19.50
CA PRO A 186 8.61 -19.33 20.80
C PRO A 186 10.11 -19.64 20.67
N GLY A 187 10.95 -18.85 21.36
CA GLY A 187 12.40 -19.06 21.40
C GLY A 187 13.17 -18.65 20.14
N LYS A 188 12.52 -18.05 19.13
CA LYS A 188 13.19 -17.44 17.99
C LYS A 188 13.32 -15.91 18.17
N PRO A 189 14.43 -15.30 17.70
CA PRO A 189 14.57 -13.86 17.71
C PRO A 189 13.56 -13.21 16.77
N ILE A 190 12.98 -12.09 17.21
CA ILE A 190 12.01 -11.32 16.44
C ILE A 190 12.78 -10.40 15.49
N ASN A 191 12.55 -10.54 14.18
CA ASN A 191 13.13 -9.65 13.17
C ASN A 191 12.11 -8.59 12.76
N LEU A 192 12.24 -7.40 13.34
CA LEU A 192 11.46 -6.23 12.95
C LEU A 192 12.23 -5.48 11.87
N THR A 193 11.81 -5.61 10.61
CA THR A 193 12.39 -4.86 9.51
C THR A 193 11.97 -3.39 9.58
N HIS A 194 12.93 -2.47 9.48
CA HIS A 194 12.67 -1.02 9.42
C HIS A 194 12.24 -0.54 8.03
#